data_AF-A0A497IHE7-F1
#
_entry.id   AF-A0A497IHE7-F1
#
_cell.length_a   1.000
_cell.length_b   1.000
_cell.length_c   1.000
_cell.angle_alpha   90.00
_cell.angle_beta   90.00
_cell.angle_gamma   90.00
#
_symmetry.space_group_name_H-M   'P 1'
#
loop_
_entity.id
_entity.type
_entity.pdbx_description
1 polymer ?
#
loop_
_entity_poly.entity_id
_entity_poly.type
_entity_poly.pdbx_seq_one_letter_code
_entity_poly.pdbx_strand_id
1 'polypeptide(L)'
;MEIITTQEMAALDTNCEYHGLSRLQLMENAGSALARIIREKYPSKTPLTIFAGRGNNGGDAFVAARHLHDYNVSVFLLGRKKEIKTSEARANWEILQKMRIVTIEVTDSTQIPEPPKEGVVIDAIFGTGIRGRLRPLESKAIDTMNESCVDVISVDVPSGLDPDNGNFEKTVRADLTITFHKPKPALHNHSLKPHTGEVITAPIGIPGLFEHLTGPGDLSILATRRSESHKGDSGRILIIGGGPYTGAPALSALAALRSGVDIVHVAAPQPASKTIASFSPD
;
A
#
# COMPACT_ATOMS: atom_id res chain seq x y z
N MET A 1 14.72 4.77 -12.07
CA MET A 1 13.98 5.01 -10.81
C MET A 1 13.74 3.65 -10.19
N GLU A 2 13.97 3.50 -8.89
CA GLU A 2 13.69 2.25 -8.20
C GLU A 2 12.18 2.14 -7.93
N ILE A 3 11.64 0.93 -8.05
CA ILE A 3 10.23 0.63 -7.83
C ILE A 3 10.05 -0.13 -6.51
N ILE A 4 8.84 -0.09 -5.96
CA ILE A 4 8.47 -0.88 -4.78
C ILE A 4 7.09 -1.51 -4.99
N THR A 5 6.95 -2.81 -4.75
CA THR A 5 5.65 -3.49 -4.83
C THR A 5 4.74 -3.09 -3.66
N THR A 6 3.44 -3.35 -3.80
CA THR A 6 2.48 -3.08 -2.70
C THR A 6 2.83 -3.84 -1.42
N GLN A 7 3.30 -5.08 -1.55
CA GLN A 7 3.69 -5.94 -0.42
C GLN A 7 4.96 -5.42 0.26
N GLU A 8 5.98 -5.05 -0.52
CA GLU A 8 7.21 -4.46 0.02
C GLU A 8 6.96 -3.12 0.70
N MET A 9 6.11 -2.25 0.13
CA MET A 9 5.76 -0.98 0.74
C MET A 9 5.03 -1.18 2.09
N ALA A 10 4.09 -2.12 2.17
CA ALA A 10 3.38 -2.44 3.42
C ALA A 10 4.31 -3.01 4.51
N ALA A 11 5.29 -3.81 4.10
CA ALA A 11 6.35 -4.29 4.99
C ALA A 11 7.25 -3.14 5.46
N LEU A 12 7.65 -2.25 4.55
CA LEU A 12 8.45 -1.07 4.87
C LEU A 12 7.72 -0.13 5.82
N ASP A 13 6.42 0.12 5.63
CA ASP A 13 5.60 0.92 6.56
C ASP A 13 5.61 0.30 7.98
N THR A 14 5.51 -1.03 8.06
CA THR A 14 5.57 -1.77 9.32
C THR A 14 6.95 -1.68 9.98
N ASN A 15 8.02 -1.73 9.18
CA ASN A 15 9.39 -1.53 9.66
C ASN A 15 9.64 -0.10 10.11
N CYS A 16 9.11 0.90 9.39
CA CYS A 16 9.20 2.30 9.78
C CYS A 16 8.59 2.54 11.16
N GLU A 17 7.39 2.00 11.39
CA GLU A 17 6.72 2.09 12.68
C GLU A 17 7.51 1.40 13.79
N TYR A 18 8.07 0.22 13.52
CA TYR A 18 8.96 -0.49 14.45
C TYR A 18 10.20 0.33 14.83
N HIS A 19 10.77 1.08 13.88
CA HIS A 19 11.92 1.95 14.10
C HIS A 19 11.54 3.37 14.59
N GLY A 20 10.27 3.59 14.95
CA GLY A 20 9.80 4.82 15.60
C GLY A 20 9.26 5.91 14.66
N LEU A 21 9.19 5.66 13.35
CA LEU A 21 8.52 6.54 12.40
C LEU A 21 7.06 6.10 12.25
N SER A 22 6.14 6.79 12.94
CA SER A 22 4.74 6.37 13.02
C SER A 22 4.01 6.47 11.68
N ARG A 23 3.00 5.61 11.49
CA ARG A 23 2.10 5.66 10.32
C ARG A 23 1.37 7.00 10.18
N LEU A 24 1.04 7.64 11.30
CA LEU A 24 0.42 8.96 11.30
C LEU A 24 1.37 10.03 10.72
N GLN A 25 2.66 9.97 11.04
CA GLN A 25 3.66 10.87 10.44
C GLN A 25 3.84 10.62 8.94
N LEU A 26 3.86 9.35 8.52
CA LEU A 26 3.92 9.00 7.10
C LEU A 26 2.72 9.55 6.31
N MET A 27 1.50 9.38 6.84
CA MET A 27 0.26 9.92 6.27
C MET A 27 0.26 11.46 6.24
N GLU A 28 0.74 12.11 7.31
CA GLU A 28 0.89 13.56 7.35
C GLU A 28 1.81 14.06 6.23
N ASN A 29 2.95 13.40 6.04
CA ASN A 29 3.92 13.74 5.01
C ASN A 29 3.36 13.50 3.60
N ALA A 30 2.68 12.37 3.37
CA ALA A 30 2.03 12.05 2.10
C ALA A 30 0.98 13.09 1.71
N GLY A 31 0.03 13.38 2.61
CA GLY A 31 -1.01 14.37 2.34
C GLY A 31 -0.49 15.80 2.25
N SER A 32 0.54 16.17 3.04
CA SER A 32 1.20 17.48 2.91
C SER A 32 1.91 17.62 1.56
N ALA A 33 2.58 16.57 1.09
CA ALA A 33 3.21 16.57 -0.23
C ALA A 33 2.18 16.66 -1.36
N LEU A 34 1.07 15.91 -1.26
CA LEU A 34 -0.07 16.01 -2.18
C LEU A 34 -0.60 17.46 -2.24
N ALA A 35 -0.86 18.08 -1.09
CA ALA A 35 -1.31 19.46 -1.03
C ALA A 35 -0.31 20.45 -1.63
N ARG A 36 0.99 20.27 -1.37
CA ARG A 36 2.05 21.11 -1.94
C ARG A 36 2.06 21.03 -3.47
N ILE A 37 1.99 19.84 -4.04
CA ILE A 37 1.99 19.64 -5.50
C ILE A 37 0.73 20.27 -6.13
N ILE A 38 -0.43 20.13 -5.47
CA ILE A 38 -1.67 20.79 -5.91
C ILE A 38 -1.50 22.32 -5.91
N ARG A 39 -0.87 22.89 -4.88
CA ARG A 39 -0.61 24.34 -4.82
C ARG A 39 0.34 24.84 -5.91
N GLU A 40 1.31 24.03 -6.28
CA GLU A 40 2.27 24.34 -7.35
C GLU A 40 1.60 24.36 -8.73
N LYS A 41 0.57 23.52 -8.94
CA LYS A 41 -0.11 23.38 -10.24
C LYS A 41 -1.39 24.21 -10.37
N TYR A 42 -2.11 24.47 -9.28
CA TYR A 42 -3.44 25.07 -9.32
C TYR A 42 -3.55 26.32 -8.43
N PRO A 43 -4.15 27.42 -8.92
CA PRO A 43 -4.34 28.63 -8.13
C PRO A 43 -5.14 28.40 -6.84
N SER A 44 -4.91 29.23 -5.82
CA SER A 44 -5.72 29.24 -4.60
C SER A 44 -7.21 29.42 -4.92
N LYS A 45 -8.10 28.88 -4.08
CA LYS A 45 -9.57 28.91 -4.25
C LYS A 45 -10.13 28.12 -5.43
N THR A 46 -9.28 27.42 -6.19
CA THR A 46 -9.75 26.42 -7.19
C THR A 46 -10.69 25.43 -6.50
N PRO A 47 -11.87 25.11 -7.07
CA PRO A 47 -12.73 24.06 -6.53
C PRO A 47 -12.02 22.71 -6.53
N LEU A 48 -12.02 22.00 -5.41
CA LEU A 48 -11.42 20.67 -5.29
C LEU A 48 -12.49 19.66 -4.87
N THR A 49 -12.72 18.66 -5.72
CA THR A 49 -13.65 17.57 -5.45
C THR A 49 -12.86 16.30 -5.16
N ILE A 50 -12.90 15.82 -3.92
CA ILE A 50 -12.14 14.65 -3.47
C ILE A 50 -13.07 13.45 -3.33
N PHE A 51 -12.80 12.38 -4.05
CA PHE A 51 -13.42 11.06 -3.84
C PHE A 51 -12.49 10.23 -2.97
N ALA A 52 -12.85 10.03 -1.71
CA ALA A 52 -12.00 9.37 -0.72
C ALA A 52 -12.54 8.00 -0.32
N GLY A 53 -11.64 7.03 -0.25
CA GLY A 53 -11.95 5.71 0.29
C GLY A 53 -11.90 5.68 1.82
N ARG A 54 -12.11 4.48 2.36
CA ARG A 54 -12.11 4.21 3.81
C ARG A 54 -10.75 3.75 4.35
N GLY A 55 -9.70 3.75 3.54
CA GLY A 55 -8.37 3.27 3.89
C GLY A 55 -7.35 4.40 4.01
N ASN A 56 -6.07 4.04 3.94
CA ASN A 56 -4.95 5.00 4.02
C ASN A 56 -4.96 6.02 2.89
N ASN A 57 -5.29 5.62 1.65
CA ASN A 57 -5.34 6.57 0.53
C ASN A 57 -6.35 7.71 0.77
N GLY A 58 -7.52 7.37 1.33
CA GLY A 58 -8.49 8.37 1.77
C GLY A 58 -7.95 9.24 2.92
N GLY A 59 -7.20 8.64 3.84
CA GLY A 59 -6.48 9.34 4.91
C GLY A 59 -5.48 10.39 4.40
N ASP A 60 -4.67 10.04 3.40
CA ASP A 60 -3.71 10.96 2.75
C ASP A 60 -4.46 12.16 2.13
N ALA A 61 -5.59 11.90 1.48
CA ALA A 61 -6.44 12.95 0.94
C ALA A 61 -7.14 13.79 2.03
N PHE A 62 -7.46 13.22 3.20
CA PHE A 62 -7.98 14.00 4.32
C PHE A 62 -6.94 14.96 4.89
N VAL A 63 -5.70 14.51 5.00
CA VAL A 63 -4.57 15.39 5.34
C VAL A 63 -4.45 16.49 4.29
N ALA A 64 -4.43 16.15 3.00
CA ALA A 64 -4.32 17.12 1.93
C ALA A 64 -5.45 18.16 1.96
N ALA A 65 -6.70 17.72 2.16
CA ALA A 65 -7.86 18.60 2.31
C ALA A 65 -7.69 19.62 3.43
N ARG A 66 -7.14 19.20 4.59
CA ARG A 66 -6.82 20.11 5.70
C ARG A 66 -5.74 21.12 5.32
N HIS A 67 -4.67 20.67 4.66
CA HIS A 67 -3.61 21.56 4.19
C HIS A 67 -4.11 22.53 3.11
N LEU A 68 -5.16 22.20 2.38
CA LEU A 68 -5.78 23.01 1.32
C LEU A 68 -7.04 23.77 1.78
N HIS A 69 -7.14 24.13 3.06
CA HIS A 69 -8.32 24.83 3.62
C HIS A 69 -8.65 26.19 3.00
N ASP A 70 -7.72 26.81 2.28
CA ASP A 70 -7.88 28.03 1.49
C ASP A 70 -8.44 27.77 0.07
N TYR A 71 -8.64 26.49 -0.28
CA TYR A 71 -9.35 26.05 -1.48
C TYR A 71 -10.83 25.76 -1.16
N ASN A 72 -11.66 25.71 -2.21
CA ASN A 72 -13.05 25.31 -2.07
C ASN A 72 -13.14 23.78 -2.10
N VAL A 73 -12.82 23.13 -0.98
CA VAL A 73 -12.71 21.67 -0.88
C VAL A 73 -14.04 21.01 -0.50
N SER A 74 -14.43 20.00 -1.29
CA SER A 74 -15.52 19.06 -0.98
C SER A 74 -14.99 17.63 -0.96
N VAL A 75 -15.24 16.91 0.13
CA VAL A 75 -14.79 15.52 0.32
C VAL A 75 -15.98 14.57 0.34
N PHE A 76 -16.04 13.69 -0.65
CA PHE A 76 -17.01 12.61 -0.76
C PHE A 76 -16.37 11.31 -0.26
N LEU A 77 -16.73 10.89 0.96
CA LEU A 77 -16.30 9.63 1.55
C LEU A 77 -17.17 8.49 1.00
N LEU A 78 -16.56 7.55 0.27
CA LEU A 78 -17.26 6.38 -0.24
C LEU A 78 -17.46 5.33 0.86
N GLY A 79 -18.64 5.38 1.47
CA GLY A 79 -19.08 4.59 2.61
C GLY A 79 -19.38 5.47 3.83
N ARG A 80 -19.29 4.88 5.01
CA ARG A 80 -19.60 5.58 6.27
C ARG A 80 -18.33 5.89 7.06
N LYS A 81 -18.30 6.99 7.81
CA LYS A 81 -17.19 7.38 8.70
C LYS A 81 -16.84 6.30 9.72
N LYS A 82 -17.84 5.55 10.20
CA LYS A 82 -17.64 4.42 11.13
C LYS A 82 -16.88 3.24 10.49
N GLU A 83 -16.81 3.19 9.16
CA GLU A 83 -16.17 2.13 8.38
C GLU A 83 -14.75 2.51 7.93
N ILE A 84 -14.27 3.71 8.26
CA ILE A 84 -12.86 4.07 8.08
C ILE A 84 -12.01 3.04 8.82
N LYS A 85 -11.06 2.43 8.11
CA LYS A 85 -10.37 1.21 8.54
C LYS A 85 -9.20 1.50 9.49
N THR A 86 -8.53 2.63 9.30
CA THR A 86 -7.28 2.95 10.01
C THR A 86 -7.47 4.09 10.99
N SER A 87 -6.70 4.07 12.08
CA SER A 87 -6.73 5.09 13.13
C SER A 87 -6.32 6.46 12.60
N GLU A 88 -5.34 6.49 11.71
CA GLU A 88 -4.74 7.70 11.15
C GLU A 88 -5.73 8.41 10.22
N ALA A 89 -6.40 7.65 9.34
CA ALA A 89 -7.44 8.18 8.47
C ALA A 89 -8.64 8.68 9.29
N ARG A 90 -9.02 7.97 10.35
CA ARG A 90 -10.12 8.40 11.25
C ARG A 90 -9.77 9.70 11.97
N ALA A 91 -8.55 9.81 12.49
CA ALA A 91 -8.09 11.03 13.16
C ALA A 91 -8.14 12.24 12.23
N ASN A 92 -7.68 12.10 10.98
CA ASN A 92 -7.74 13.19 10.00
C ASN A 92 -9.17 13.53 9.58
N TRP A 93 -10.05 12.53 9.41
CA TRP A 93 -11.48 12.77 9.16
C TRP A 93 -12.13 13.60 10.29
N GLU A 94 -11.85 13.28 11.55
CA GLU A 94 -12.38 14.02 12.70
C GLU A 94 -11.90 15.47 12.76
N ILE A 95 -10.67 15.75 12.31
CA ILE A 95 -10.17 17.11 12.19
C ILE A 95 -10.92 17.86 11.08
N LEU A 96 -11.11 17.24 9.90
CA LEU A 96 -11.86 17.87 8.81
C LEU A 96 -13.27 18.29 9.21
N GLN A 97 -13.97 17.45 9.98
CA GLN A 97 -15.30 17.76 10.52
C GLN A 97 -15.30 19.05 11.35
N LYS A 98 -14.21 19.33 12.09
CA LYS A 98 -14.08 20.54 12.93
C LYS A 98 -13.67 21.78 12.13
N MET A 99 -13.07 21.59 10.96
CA MET A 99 -12.61 22.67 10.08
C MET A 99 -13.70 23.26 9.18
N ARG A 100 -14.94 22.73 9.25
CA ARG A 100 -16.07 23.14 8.39
C ARG A 100 -15.79 22.99 6.89
N ILE A 101 -14.88 22.09 6.51
CA ILE A 101 -14.74 21.62 5.13
C ILE A 101 -16.00 20.80 4.79
N VAL A 102 -16.49 20.92 3.56
CA VAL A 102 -17.67 20.17 3.12
C VAL A 102 -17.30 18.69 3.04
N THR A 103 -17.93 17.87 3.86
CA THR A 103 -17.72 16.41 3.92
C THR A 103 -19.04 15.68 3.79
N ILE A 104 -19.12 14.72 2.87
CA ILE A 104 -20.35 14.00 2.53
C ILE A 104 -20.05 12.49 2.61
N GLU A 105 -20.81 11.77 3.45
CA GLU A 105 -20.80 10.30 3.46
C GLU A 105 -21.68 9.78 2.32
N VAL A 106 -21.09 9.11 1.34
CA VAL A 106 -21.77 8.55 0.17
C VAL A 106 -21.94 7.05 0.38
N THR A 107 -23.16 6.61 0.65
CA THR A 107 -23.46 5.21 0.99
C THR A 107 -24.11 4.43 -0.14
N ASP A 108 -24.55 5.11 -1.20
CA ASP A 108 -25.19 4.53 -2.37
C ASP A 108 -24.71 5.25 -3.65
N SER A 109 -24.66 4.53 -4.77
CA SER A 109 -24.21 5.08 -6.06
C SER A 109 -25.05 6.25 -6.56
N THR A 110 -26.32 6.34 -6.16
CA THR A 110 -27.21 7.48 -6.51
C THR A 110 -26.85 8.77 -5.78
N GLN A 111 -26.03 8.69 -4.72
CA GLN A 111 -25.56 9.85 -3.96
C GLN A 111 -24.23 10.40 -4.50
N ILE A 112 -23.64 9.74 -5.50
CA ILE A 112 -22.46 10.25 -6.19
C ILE A 112 -22.88 11.53 -6.94
N PRO A 113 -22.13 12.64 -6.80
CA PRO A 113 -22.46 13.88 -7.48
C PRO A 113 -22.34 13.73 -9.01
N GLU A 114 -22.95 14.66 -9.73
CA GLU A 114 -22.69 14.83 -11.16
C GLU A 114 -21.20 15.12 -11.42
N PRO A 115 -20.66 14.75 -12.59
CA PRO A 115 -19.29 15.03 -12.98
C PRO A 115 -18.95 16.52 -12.82
N PRO A 116 -17.87 16.86 -12.08
CA PRO A 116 -17.44 18.24 -11.93
C PRO A 116 -17.10 18.88 -13.28
N LYS A 117 -17.53 20.13 -13.47
CA LYS A 117 -17.31 20.93 -14.69
C LYS A 117 -16.25 22.02 -14.52
N GLU A 118 -15.82 22.27 -13.29
CA GLU A 118 -14.83 23.27 -12.93
C GLU A 118 -13.96 22.76 -11.77
N GLY A 119 -12.75 23.29 -11.66
CA GLY A 119 -11.82 22.93 -10.60
C GLY A 119 -10.94 21.72 -10.94
N VAL A 120 -10.72 20.86 -9.94
CA VAL A 120 -9.89 19.65 -10.03
C VAL A 120 -10.55 18.53 -9.25
N VAL A 121 -10.46 17.31 -9.78
CA VAL A 121 -10.92 16.09 -9.12
C VAL A 121 -9.74 15.34 -8.54
N ILE A 122 -9.87 14.86 -7.30
CA ILE A 122 -8.85 14.06 -6.62
C ILE A 122 -9.42 12.67 -6.35
N ASP A 123 -8.81 11.68 -6.98
CA ASP A 123 -9.06 10.26 -6.80
C ASP A 123 -8.19 9.71 -5.65
N ALA A 124 -8.83 9.44 -4.52
CA ALA A 124 -8.21 8.84 -3.34
C ALA A 124 -9.03 7.63 -2.83
N ILE A 125 -9.70 6.92 -3.73
CA ILE A 125 -10.58 5.80 -3.37
C ILE A 125 -9.74 4.59 -2.94
N PHE A 126 -8.81 4.18 -3.80
CA PHE A 126 -7.93 3.04 -3.61
C PHE A 126 -6.50 3.41 -3.96
N GLY A 127 -5.54 3.07 -3.10
CA GLY A 127 -4.12 3.07 -3.46
C GLY A 127 -3.72 1.65 -3.82
N THR A 128 -3.25 0.92 -2.81
CA THR A 128 -2.78 -0.48 -2.96
C THR A 128 -3.81 -1.56 -2.58
N GLY A 129 -5.02 -1.15 -2.19
CA GLY A 129 -5.98 -2.00 -1.47
C GLY A 129 -7.02 -2.72 -2.32
N ILE A 130 -6.89 -2.76 -3.66
CA ILE A 130 -7.89 -3.40 -4.52
C ILE A 130 -7.75 -4.92 -4.41
N ARG A 131 -8.83 -5.59 -3.99
CA ARG A 131 -8.97 -7.04 -4.06
C ARG A 131 -10.34 -7.38 -4.61
N GLY A 132 -10.38 -7.98 -5.80
CA GLY A 132 -11.62 -8.40 -6.46
C GLY A 132 -12.30 -7.31 -7.29
N ARG A 133 -13.56 -7.56 -7.69
CA ARG A 133 -14.33 -6.66 -8.56
C ARG A 133 -14.73 -5.37 -7.84
N LEU A 134 -14.77 -4.27 -8.60
CA LEU A 134 -15.28 -2.98 -8.13
C LEU A 134 -16.75 -3.09 -7.73
N ARG A 135 -17.11 -2.53 -6.57
CA ARG A 135 -18.52 -2.48 -6.15
C ARG A 135 -19.23 -1.32 -6.86
N PRO A 136 -20.57 -1.33 -6.94
CA PRO A 136 -21.32 -0.32 -7.70
C PRO A 136 -21.00 1.12 -7.31
N LEU A 137 -20.81 1.40 -6.02
CA LEU A 137 -20.47 2.72 -5.50
C LEU A 137 -19.13 3.24 -6.07
N GLU A 138 -18.07 2.44 -5.98
CA GLU A 138 -16.76 2.85 -6.49
C GLU A 138 -16.72 2.86 -8.02
N SER A 139 -17.42 1.94 -8.67
CA SER A 139 -17.56 1.91 -10.12
C SER A 139 -18.20 3.20 -10.65
N LYS A 140 -19.28 3.68 -10.00
CA LYS A 140 -19.95 4.94 -10.38
C LYS A 140 -19.07 6.16 -10.08
N ALA A 141 -18.33 6.17 -8.96
CA ALA A 141 -17.38 7.23 -8.67
C ALA A 141 -16.30 7.34 -9.76
N ILE A 142 -15.74 6.21 -10.20
CA ILE A 142 -14.75 6.17 -11.29
C ILE A 142 -15.36 6.71 -12.59
N ASP A 143 -16.59 6.32 -12.93
CA ASP A 143 -17.28 6.87 -14.11
C ASP A 143 -17.44 8.39 -14.00
N THR A 144 -17.90 8.89 -12.85
CA THR A 144 -18.07 10.34 -12.60
C THR A 144 -16.76 11.11 -12.75
N MET A 145 -15.63 10.57 -12.29
CA MET A 145 -14.32 11.21 -12.46
C MET A 145 -13.87 11.19 -13.92
N ASN A 146 -14.02 10.06 -14.60
CA ASN A 146 -13.65 9.89 -16.02
C ASN A 146 -14.52 10.71 -16.98
N GLU A 147 -15.76 11.04 -16.59
CA GLU A 147 -16.70 11.87 -17.34
C GLU A 147 -16.54 13.37 -17.02
N SER A 148 -15.69 13.73 -16.06
CA SER A 148 -15.45 15.13 -15.68
C SER A 148 -14.73 15.89 -16.80
N CYS A 149 -14.93 17.22 -16.84
CA CYS A 149 -14.30 18.09 -17.84
C CYS A 149 -13.06 18.82 -17.28
N VAL A 150 -12.49 18.29 -16.21
CA VAL A 150 -11.43 18.93 -15.43
C VAL A 150 -10.29 17.94 -15.18
N ASP A 151 -9.15 18.46 -14.73
CA ASP A 151 -8.01 17.62 -14.40
C ASP A 151 -8.36 16.63 -13.28
N VAL A 152 -7.98 15.37 -13.49
CA VAL A 152 -8.12 14.29 -12.52
C VAL A 152 -6.74 13.93 -11.96
N ILE A 153 -6.59 14.01 -10.64
CA ILE A 153 -5.37 13.66 -9.91
C ILE A 153 -5.61 12.39 -9.12
N SER A 154 -4.85 11.33 -9.39
CA SER A 154 -4.89 10.12 -8.58
C SER A 154 -3.82 10.13 -7.50
N VAL A 155 -4.24 9.76 -6.29
CA VAL A 155 -3.39 9.64 -5.11
C VAL A 155 -2.86 8.21 -5.05
N ASP A 156 -1.55 8.10 -4.99
CA ASP A 156 -0.75 6.89 -5.09
C ASP A 156 -0.80 6.17 -6.44
N VAL A 157 -1.99 5.68 -6.83
CA VAL A 157 -2.24 4.92 -8.05
C VAL A 157 -3.68 5.19 -8.49
N PRO A 158 -3.99 5.27 -9.80
CA PRO A 158 -5.37 5.38 -10.27
C PRO A 158 -6.28 4.29 -9.70
N SER A 159 -7.38 4.69 -9.07
CA SER A 159 -8.33 3.75 -8.48
C SER A 159 -8.92 2.84 -9.54
N GLY A 160 -8.84 1.53 -9.30
CA GLY A 160 -9.24 0.49 -10.25
C GLY A 160 -8.06 -0.22 -10.91
N LEU A 161 -6.86 0.38 -10.87
CA LEU A 161 -5.63 -0.20 -11.39
C LEU A 161 -4.93 -1.07 -10.35
N ASP A 162 -4.53 -2.29 -10.73
CA ASP A 162 -3.60 -3.10 -9.93
C ASP A 162 -2.20 -2.46 -9.95
N PRO A 163 -1.64 -2.05 -8.80
CA PRO A 163 -0.37 -1.34 -8.78
C PRO A 163 0.85 -2.18 -9.15
N ASP A 164 0.78 -3.50 -9.01
CA ASP A 164 1.95 -4.38 -9.17
C ASP A 164 2.01 -4.95 -10.59
N ASN A 165 0.87 -5.24 -11.21
CA ASN A 165 0.84 -5.82 -12.56
C ASN A 165 0.13 -4.94 -13.60
N GLY A 166 -0.60 -3.91 -13.20
CA GLY A 166 -1.25 -2.98 -14.11
C GLY A 166 -2.54 -3.49 -14.75
N ASN A 167 -3.09 -4.62 -14.30
CA ASN A 167 -4.38 -5.11 -14.76
C ASN A 167 -5.53 -4.30 -14.15
N PHE A 168 -6.61 -4.13 -14.91
CA PHE A 168 -7.83 -3.49 -14.42
C PHE A 168 -9.05 -3.92 -15.26
N GLU A 169 -10.22 -3.95 -14.63
CA GLU A 169 -11.50 -4.05 -15.34
C GLU A 169 -12.01 -2.65 -15.72
N LYS A 170 -11.92 -1.71 -14.78
CA LYS A 170 -12.24 -0.29 -14.93
C LYS A 170 -11.28 0.47 -14.01
N THR A 171 -10.75 1.59 -14.49
CA THR A 171 -9.83 2.43 -13.72
C THR A 171 -10.09 3.91 -14.00
N VAL A 172 -9.67 4.75 -13.07
CA VAL A 172 -9.57 6.20 -13.27
C VAL A 172 -8.57 6.50 -14.38
N ARG A 173 -8.89 7.52 -15.18
CA ARG A 173 -8.02 8.16 -16.17
C ARG A 173 -7.50 9.45 -15.56
N ALA A 174 -6.32 9.39 -14.95
CA ALA A 174 -5.69 10.54 -14.33
C ALA A 174 -4.87 11.33 -15.34
N ASP A 175 -4.90 12.66 -15.23
CA ASP A 175 -3.96 13.56 -15.90
C ASP A 175 -2.62 13.61 -15.14
N LEU A 176 -2.69 13.37 -13.82
CA LEU A 176 -1.56 13.32 -12.91
C LEU A 176 -1.75 12.23 -11.84
N THR A 177 -0.74 11.40 -11.63
CA THR A 177 -0.64 10.50 -10.48
C THR A 177 0.47 10.95 -9.55
N ILE A 178 0.15 11.15 -8.27
CA ILE A 178 1.13 11.50 -7.23
C ILE A 178 1.32 10.26 -6.35
N THR A 179 2.47 9.60 -6.49
CA THR A 179 2.84 8.42 -5.71
C THR A 179 3.88 8.77 -4.64
N PHE A 180 4.00 7.92 -3.62
CA PHE A 180 4.74 8.22 -2.41
C PHE A 180 5.92 7.28 -2.20
N HIS A 181 7.03 7.84 -1.72
CA HIS A 181 8.31 7.17 -1.48
C HIS A 181 8.97 6.58 -2.74
N LYS A 182 8.38 5.56 -3.34
CA LYS A 182 8.80 4.95 -4.62
C LYS A 182 7.57 4.57 -5.45
N PRO A 183 7.65 4.69 -6.78
CA PRO A 183 6.56 4.31 -7.67
C PRO A 183 6.32 2.79 -7.63
N LYS A 184 5.05 2.41 -7.78
CA LYS A 184 4.65 1.02 -7.92
C LYS A 184 4.98 0.51 -9.33
N PRO A 185 5.17 -0.81 -9.54
CA PRO A 185 5.59 -1.35 -10.84
C PRO A 185 4.69 -0.92 -12.01
N ALA A 186 3.37 -0.87 -11.82
CA ALA A 186 2.43 -0.47 -12.88
C ALA A 186 2.64 0.97 -13.35
N LEU A 187 3.07 1.89 -12.46
CA LEU A 187 3.30 3.30 -12.82
C LEU A 187 4.53 3.48 -13.73
N HIS A 188 5.39 2.47 -13.84
CA HIS A 188 6.50 2.44 -14.78
C HIS A 188 6.11 1.93 -16.17
N ASN A 189 4.92 1.34 -16.33
CA ASN A 189 4.50 0.80 -17.60
C ASN A 189 3.95 1.92 -18.51
N HIS A 190 4.71 2.25 -19.55
CA HIS A 190 4.32 3.29 -20.52
C HIS A 190 2.99 3.02 -21.23
N SER A 191 2.55 1.76 -21.36
CA SER A 191 1.23 1.47 -21.94
C SER A 191 0.06 1.93 -21.07
N LEU A 192 0.30 2.15 -19.78
CA LEU A 192 -0.70 2.63 -18.83
C LEU A 192 -0.73 4.16 -18.71
N LYS A 193 0.14 4.88 -19.44
CA LYS A 193 0.17 6.35 -19.46
C LYS A 193 -1.20 7.01 -19.71
N PRO A 194 -2.10 6.48 -20.57
CA PRO A 194 -3.44 7.04 -20.73
C PRO A 194 -4.33 6.99 -19.47
N HIS A 195 -3.93 6.22 -18.45
CA HIS A 195 -4.64 6.08 -17.19
C HIS A 195 -3.88 6.71 -16.01
N THR A 196 -2.54 6.72 -16.06
CA THR A 196 -1.70 7.28 -14.99
C THR A 196 -1.36 8.75 -15.19
N GLY A 197 -1.43 9.26 -16.42
CA GLY A 197 -1.02 10.62 -16.74
C GLY A 197 0.47 10.87 -16.50
N GLU A 198 0.82 12.09 -16.12
CA GLU A 198 2.14 12.41 -15.54
C GLU A 198 2.29 11.69 -14.19
N VAL A 199 3.46 11.12 -13.88
CA VAL A 199 3.70 10.48 -12.57
C VAL A 199 4.75 11.29 -11.80
N ILE A 200 4.36 11.78 -10.62
CA ILE A 200 5.25 12.46 -9.68
C ILE A 200 5.44 11.57 -8.45
N THR A 201 6.68 11.27 -8.08
CA THR A 201 7.00 10.59 -6.83
C THR A 201 7.39 11.60 -5.76
N ALA A 202 6.63 11.65 -4.66
CA ALA A 202 6.88 12.52 -3.54
C ALA A 202 7.55 11.76 -2.37
N PRO A 203 8.65 12.29 -1.80
CA PRO A 203 9.22 11.71 -0.58
C PRO A 203 8.29 11.96 0.61
N ILE A 204 8.09 10.94 1.45
CA ILE A 204 7.22 11.00 2.64
C ILE A 204 8.00 10.89 3.95
N GLY A 205 9.31 11.16 3.90
CA GLY A 205 10.16 11.19 5.10
C GLY A 205 10.70 9.84 5.56
N ILE A 206 10.55 8.77 4.77
CA ILE A 206 11.24 7.50 5.02
C ILE A 206 12.75 7.70 4.75
N PRO A 207 13.62 7.53 5.77
CA PRO A 207 15.06 7.59 5.55
C PRO A 207 15.51 6.40 4.71
N GLY A 208 16.41 6.60 3.74
CA GLY A 208 16.90 5.51 2.89
C GLY A 208 17.51 4.33 3.68
N LEU A 209 18.09 4.60 4.86
CA LEU A 209 18.58 3.54 5.74
C LEU A 209 17.47 2.56 6.19
N PHE A 210 16.24 3.03 6.36
CA PHE A 210 15.13 2.18 6.85
C PHE A 210 14.74 1.10 5.85
N GLU A 211 15.01 1.30 4.55
CA GLU A 211 14.81 0.27 3.52
C GLU A 211 15.77 -0.93 3.70
N HIS A 212 16.88 -0.71 4.39
CA HIS A 212 17.91 -1.72 4.64
C HIS A 212 17.89 -2.26 6.07
N LEU A 213 17.03 -1.73 6.94
CA LEU A 213 16.88 -2.21 8.31
C LEU A 213 15.81 -3.28 8.38
N THR A 214 16.17 -4.44 8.93
CA THR A 214 15.21 -5.50 9.21
C THR A 214 14.20 -5.06 10.27
N GLY A 215 12.96 -5.50 10.12
CA GLY A 215 11.90 -5.35 11.09
C GLY A 215 10.80 -6.41 10.91
N PRO A 216 9.71 -6.31 11.67
CA PRO A 216 8.63 -7.30 11.63
C PRO A 216 7.87 -7.33 10.29
N GLY A 217 7.94 -6.26 9.49
CA GLY A 217 7.36 -6.20 8.15
C GLY A 217 8.00 -7.21 7.19
N ASP A 218 9.30 -7.48 7.31
CA ASP A 218 9.99 -8.45 6.45
C ASP A 218 9.43 -9.87 6.61
N LEU A 219 8.99 -10.21 7.82
CA LEU A 219 8.33 -11.50 8.09
C LEU A 219 6.98 -11.63 7.38
N SER A 220 6.31 -10.52 7.05
CA SER A 220 5.03 -10.54 6.34
C SER A 220 5.18 -10.82 4.84
N ILE A 221 6.38 -10.63 4.28
CA ILE A 221 6.70 -10.94 2.89
C ILE A 221 7.06 -12.43 2.74
N LEU A 222 7.57 -13.06 3.80
CA LEU A 222 7.94 -14.47 3.76
C LEU A 222 6.75 -15.33 3.35
N ALA A 223 7.01 -16.25 2.42
CA ALA A 223 5.98 -17.07 1.80
C ALA A 223 5.16 -17.81 2.87
N THR A 224 3.86 -17.53 2.91
CA THR A 224 2.92 -18.27 3.75
C THR A 224 2.57 -19.57 3.03
N ARG A 225 2.60 -20.71 3.74
CA ARG A 225 2.25 -22.01 3.16
C ARG A 225 0.80 -21.97 2.65
N ARG A 226 0.58 -22.46 1.42
CA ARG A 226 -0.79 -22.57 0.88
C ARG A 226 -1.50 -23.72 1.58
N SER A 227 -2.81 -23.58 1.79
CA SER A 227 -3.62 -24.62 2.42
C SER A 227 -3.64 -25.94 1.65
N GLU A 228 -3.35 -25.88 0.35
CA GLU A 228 -3.32 -27.03 -0.57
C GLU A 228 -1.91 -27.63 -0.72
N SER A 229 -0.89 -27.08 -0.06
CA SER A 229 0.49 -27.56 -0.18
C SER A 229 0.67 -28.94 0.47
N HIS A 230 1.47 -29.79 -0.17
CA HIS A 230 1.85 -31.11 0.32
C HIS A 230 3.32 -31.16 0.75
N LYS A 231 3.69 -32.21 1.50
CA LYS A 231 5.08 -32.44 1.93
C LYS A 231 6.01 -32.54 0.73
N GLY A 232 6.93 -31.58 0.61
CA GLY A 232 7.88 -31.44 -0.49
C GLY A 232 7.73 -30.11 -1.23
N ASP A 233 6.59 -29.43 -1.11
CA ASP A 233 6.31 -28.15 -1.75
C ASP A 233 7.01 -26.99 -1.04
N SER A 234 7.24 -27.10 0.28
CA SER A 234 7.97 -26.10 1.08
C SER A 234 9.49 -26.32 1.05
N GLY A 235 9.99 -26.98 0.01
CA GLY A 235 11.40 -27.18 -0.24
C GLY A 235 12.05 -28.33 0.54
N ARG A 236 13.27 -28.68 0.11
CA ARG A 236 14.11 -29.69 0.73
C ARG A 236 15.51 -29.12 0.92
N ILE A 237 16.09 -29.28 2.10
CA ILE A 237 17.44 -28.78 2.40
C ILE A 237 18.37 -29.96 2.70
N LEU A 238 19.59 -29.90 2.19
CA LEU A 238 20.70 -30.76 2.60
C LEU A 238 21.69 -29.93 3.42
N ILE A 239 21.94 -30.34 4.66
CA ILE A 239 22.93 -29.76 5.55
C ILE A 239 24.15 -30.66 5.56
N ILE A 240 25.30 -30.12 5.16
CA ILE A 240 26.57 -30.84 5.15
C ILE A 240 27.44 -30.27 6.27
N GLY A 241 27.79 -31.10 7.26
CA GLY A 241 28.61 -30.64 8.37
C GLY A 241 28.89 -31.71 9.42
N GLY A 242 29.68 -31.35 10.42
CA GLY A 242 30.09 -32.24 11.52
C GLY A 242 31.60 -32.30 11.65
N GLY A 243 32.12 -33.29 12.39
CA GLY A 243 33.52 -33.38 12.79
C GLY A 243 33.67 -33.01 14.27
N PRO A 244 34.59 -32.11 14.65
CA PRO A 244 34.75 -31.67 16.05
C PRO A 244 33.48 -31.03 16.64
N TYR A 245 32.63 -30.44 15.80
CA TYR A 245 31.38 -29.79 16.20
C TYR A 245 30.16 -30.66 15.87
N THR A 246 30.01 -31.77 16.58
CA THR A 246 28.98 -32.80 16.29
C THR A 246 27.54 -32.30 16.40
N GLY A 247 27.26 -31.30 17.24
CA GLY A 247 25.92 -30.74 17.42
C GLY A 247 25.50 -29.69 16.40
N ALA A 248 26.44 -29.08 15.67
CA ALA A 248 26.13 -27.97 14.77
C ALA A 248 25.15 -28.36 13.64
N PRO A 249 25.31 -29.50 12.94
CA PRO A 249 24.37 -29.90 11.89
C PRO A 249 22.96 -30.16 12.42
N ALA A 250 22.84 -30.68 13.64
CA ALA A 250 21.55 -30.92 14.28
C ALA A 250 20.80 -29.61 14.56
N LEU A 251 21.49 -28.62 15.13
CA LEU A 251 20.89 -27.30 15.39
C LEU A 251 20.45 -26.61 14.09
N SER A 252 21.27 -26.66 13.04
CA SER A 252 20.90 -26.13 11.73
C SER A 252 19.69 -26.85 11.13
N ALA A 253 19.60 -28.17 11.29
CA ALA A 253 18.47 -28.96 10.78
C ALA A 253 17.17 -28.62 11.48
N LEU A 254 17.19 -28.54 12.82
CA LEU A 254 16.03 -28.15 13.62
C LEU A 254 15.58 -26.72 13.31
N ALA A 255 16.52 -25.79 13.12
CA ALA A 255 16.20 -24.43 12.72
C ALA A 255 15.49 -24.40 11.36
N ALA A 256 16.01 -25.13 10.35
CA ALA A 256 15.38 -25.22 9.03
C ALA A 256 13.95 -25.80 9.09
N LEU A 257 13.74 -26.87 9.87
CA LEU A 257 12.40 -27.44 10.07
C LEU A 257 11.45 -26.43 10.73
N ARG A 258 11.92 -25.73 11.77
CA ARG A 258 11.14 -24.68 12.46
C ARG A 258 10.81 -23.48 11.57
N SER A 259 11.66 -23.18 10.58
CA SER A 259 11.44 -22.13 9.58
C SER A 259 10.45 -22.53 8.47
N GLY A 260 9.94 -23.77 8.46
CA GLY A 260 8.90 -24.18 7.53
C GLY A 260 9.37 -24.97 6.31
N VAL A 261 10.57 -25.57 6.36
CA VAL A 261 11.03 -26.53 5.34
C VAL A 261 10.39 -27.90 5.58
N ASP A 262 10.04 -28.62 4.51
CA ASP A 262 9.32 -29.90 4.64
C ASP A 262 10.24 -31.10 4.91
N ILE A 263 11.44 -31.09 4.35
CA ILE A 263 12.39 -32.18 4.46
C ILE A 263 13.79 -31.62 4.63
N VAL A 264 14.47 -32.05 5.69
CA VAL A 264 15.87 -31.73 5.93
C VAL A 264 16.67 -33.02 5.98
N HIS A 265 17.71 -33.10 5.17
CA HIS A 265 18.70 -34.17 5.21
C HIS A 265 19.98 -33.64 5.83
N VAL A 266 20.65 -34.47 6.64
CA VAL A 266 21.97 -34.15 7.18
C VAL A 266 22.99 -35.15 6.65
N ALA A 267 24.01 -34.66 5.97
CA ALA A 267 25.19 -35.44 5.60
C ALA A 267 26.34 -35.07 6.55
N ALA A 268 26.77 -36.04 7.35
CA ALA A 268 27.80 -35.86 8.37
C ALA A 268 28.76 -37.05 8.43
N PRO A 269 30.00 -36.87 8.93
CA PRO A 269 30.89 -37.98 9.23
C PRO A 269 30.24 -38.97 10.19
N GLN A 270 30.50 -40.27 10.00
CA GLN A 270 29.91 -41.35 10.80
C GLN A 270 30.02 -41.16 12.32
N PRO A 271 31.13 -40.61 12.90
CA PRO A 271 31.19 -40.37 14.34
C PRO A 271 30.16 -39.34 14.86
N ALA A 272 29.73 -38.40 14.02
CA ALA A 272 28.78 -37.36 14.40
C ALA A 272 27.31 -37.79 14.22
N SER A 273 27.05 -38.80 13.38
CA SER A 273 25.68 -39.15 12.97
C SER A 273 24.78 -39.59 14.13
N LYS A 274 25.32 -40.36 15.09
CA LYS A 274 24.56 -40.80 16.28
C LYS A 274 24.13 -39.63 17.15
N THR A 275 25.04 -38.67 17.38
CA THR A 275 24.74 -37.47 18.16
C THR A 275 23.73 -36.59 17.44
N ILE A 276 23.84 -36.44 16.11
CA ILE A 276 22.87 -35.67 15.34
C ILE A 276 21.48 -36.30 15.42
N ALA A 277 21.39 -37.61 15.20
CA ALA A 277 20.13 -38.36 15.23
C ALA A 277 19.46 -38.41 16.62
N SER A 278 20.19 -38.11 17.71
CA SER A 278 19.59 -38.07 19.04
C SER A 278 18.83 -36.76 19.34
N PHE A 279 18.97 -35.72 18.52
CA PHE A 279 18.27 -34.45 18.74
C PHE A 279 16.81 -34.47 18.30
N SER A 280 16.46 -35.25 17.26
CA SER A 280 15.11 -35.34 16.70
C SER A 280 14.93 -36.63 15.92
N PRO A 281 13.74 -37.26 16.00
CA PRO A 281 13.36 -38.38 15.13
C PRO A 281 12.89 -37.92 13.73
N ASP A 282 12.52 -36.65 13.57
CA ASP A 282 12.20 -36.00 12.28
C ASP A 282 13.47 -35.58 11.56
#